data_AF-A0A6N9I268-F1
#
_entry.id   AF-A0A6N9I268-F1
#
_cell.length_a   1.000
_cell.length_b   1.000
_cell.length_c   1.000
_cell.angle_alpha   90.00
_cell.angle_beta   90.00
_cell.angle_gamma   90.00
#
_symmetry.space_group_name_H-M   'P 1'
#
loop_
_entity.id
_entity.type
_entity.pdbx_description
1 polymer ?
#
loop_
_entity_poly.entity_id
_entity_poly.type
_entity_poly.pdbx_seq_one_letter_code
_entity_poly.pdbx_strand_id
1 'polypeptide(L)'
;MPNTDENKAESSEAVPLERTIPVTHEETTSAQAKADNSDSEDLGEIVEHPGFESGAVSDQEQILRGTGWMTAASITSRVLGALYIIPWVVWFGTFYNQANALFSKGYNVYSIVLMISTAGIPAAISKLIAHYNALNEYGVGFRLFKRGLLLSLITGLVAAVLLWFMSPMQSLTTGDPNVIPVLRSLTLAVFVFPTLSMMRGMFQGYHMMAPSAISQFVEQVVRIIYMLLTAFLIMRVGTAPAHNWPRAVVQSTFAAGLGAVAGVAVLVYEMWRYRQYFRNKIENAKGGLAITTGQLLKQIIWQAIPFTIVPSAIAIYQLFDQVTFFRIMHVTSNLSYAVQNTLYAYFDFNANKIIMITVSLASALAATAIPMLTEAHTLKDGASTSRQINFTLELFSFIMIPSALGMAAISVPLYTFFYHYSLAGSLILEFSSYLSVLFGLFTVLSTIMQGVDQNKAVIWYMLIGLIVKMALQFPLVAIAQPLGPLAATLIGFTVSSVLILRNLNQHFEIDWDGLLHRLNQIIVFSLVTFIVARLSVWGLDHVVNTQFKVTAFIELLISVVLGGGAYAYLSLRFRLADKMLGSRVERVRARFHIK
;
A
#
# COMPACT_ATOMS: atom_id res chain seq x y z
N MET A 1 48.50 36.49 -27.93
CA MET A 1 49.40 36.22 -26.78
C MET A 1 48.69 35.25 -25.84
N PRO A 2 49.43 34.27 -25.31
CA PRO A 2 48.91 32.93 -25.01
C PRO A 2 48.88 32.61 -23.51
N ASN A 3 48.54 31.34 -23.22
CA ASN A 3 48.92 30.54 -22.04
C ASN A 3 48.08 30.76 -20.75
N THR A 4 47.67 29.73 -19.99
CA THR A 4 48.02 28.29 -20.00
C THR A 4 47.18 27.55 -18.93
N ASP A 5 47.00 26.24 -19.16
CA ASP A 5 47.07 25.12 -18.19
C ASP A 5 46.10 25.08 -17.00
N GLU A 6 45.57 23.95 -16.55
CA GLU A 6 45.73 22.51 -16.81
C GLU A 6 44.60 21.85 -15.99
N ASN A 7 43.92 20.82 -16.47
CA ASN A 7 44.00 19.53 -15.76
C ASN A 7 43.41 18.35 -16.56
N LYS A 8 44.10 17.23 -16.38
CA LYS A 8 43.99 15.95 -17.07
C LYS A 8 42.81 15.08 -16.60
N ALA A 9 42.28 14.36 -17.58
CA ALA A 9 41.93 12.94 -17.61
C ALA A 9 41.69 12.17 -16.30
N GLU A 10 40.53 11.50 -16.23
CA GLU A 10 40.48 10.07 -15.84
C GLU A 10 39.22 9.41 -16.41
N SER A 11 39.44 8.59 -17.44
CA SER A 11 38.52 7.60 -17.96
C SER A 11 38.56 6.35 -17.07
N SER A 12 37.42 5.89 -16.55
CA SER A 12 37.33 4.59 -15.86
C SER A 12 36.10 3.81 -16.34
N GLU A 13 36.41 2.90 -17.26
CA GLU A 13 35.93 1.51 -17.40
C GLU A 13 34.44 1.20 -17.20
N ALA A 14 33.75 1.06 -18.34
CA ALA A 14 32.60 0.17 -18.45
C ALA A 14 33.08 -1.28 -18.57
N VAL A 15 32.64 -2.15 -17.66
CA VAL A 15 32.91 -3.60 -17.70
C VAL A 15 32.01 -4.25 -18.76
N PRO A 16 32.56 -4.95 -19.78
CA PRO A 16 31.75 -5.69 -20.75
C PRO A 16 31.40 -7.09 -20.21
N LEU A 17 30.11 -7.41 -20.17
CA LEU A 17 29.60 -8.75 -19.95
C LEU A 17 29.54 -9.50 -21.28
N GLU A 18 30.68 -10.02 -21.74
CA GLU A 18 30.68 -11.01 -22.81
C GLU A 18 31.86 -11.98 -22.61
N ARG A 19 31.56 -13.15 -22.06
CA ARG A 19 32.42 -14.33 -22.18
C ARG A 19 31.58 -15.47 -22.71
N THR A 20 31.77 -15.74 -23.98
CA THR A 20 31.45 -16.97 -24.69
C THR A 20 31.95 -18.20 -23.93
N ILE A 21 31.05 -19.15 -23.66
CA ILE A 21 31.37 -20.49 -23.18
C ILE A 21 31.52 -21.39 -24.42
N PRO A 22 32.61 -22.16 -24.59
CA PRO A 22 32.69 -23.15 -25.66
C PRO A 22 31.79 -24.34 -25.32
N VAL A 23 30.89 -24.68 -26.24
CA VAL A 23 30.09 -25.90 -26.21
C VAL A 23 30.97 -27.06 -26.69
N THR A 24 31.43 -27.91 -25.79
CA THR A 24 31.93 -29.25 -26.13
C THR A 24 30.76 -30.22 -26.15
N HIS A 25 30.41 -30.71 -27.33
CA HIS A 25 29.53 -31.86 -27.50
C HIS A 25 30.28 -33.13 -27.09
N GLU A 26 29.90 -33.75 -25.98
CA GLU A 26 30.21 -35.16 -25.72
C GLU A 26 29.00 -36.01 -26.15
N GLU A 27 29.16 -36.71 -27.26
CA GLU A 27 28.34 -37.87 -27.60
C GLU A 27 28.60 -38.97 -26.57
N THR A 28 27.55 -39.46 -25.90
CA THR A 28 27.61 -40.76 -25.24
C THR A 28 26.46 -41.65 -25.70
N THR A 29 26.93 -42.72 -26.33
CA THR A 29 26.26 -43.82 -26.98
C THR A 29 25.33 -44.59 -26.04
N SER A 30 24.23 -45.03 -26.62
CA SER A 30 23.29 -46.03 -26.08
C SER A 30 23.98 -47.31 -25.62
N ALA A 31 23.64 -47.79 -24.43
CA ALA A 31 23.75 -49.20 -24.06
C ALA A 31 22.64 -49.59 -23.08
N GLN A 32 21.75 -50.47 -23.54
CA GLN A 32 20.78 -51.21 -22.73
C GLN A 32 21.49 -52.29 -21.91
N ALA A 33 21.11 -52.48 -20.63
CA ALA A 33 21.17 -53.79 -19.99
C ALA A 33 20.24 -53.89 -18.75
N LYS A 34 19.22 -54.74 -18.94
CA LYS A 34 18.60 -55.72 -18.02
C LYS A 34 18.14 -55.35 -16.60
N ALA A 35 16.87 -55.71 -16.40
CA ALA A 35 16.19 -55.89 -15.13
C ALA A 35 16.82 -56.99 -14.26
N ASP A 36 16.80 -56.80 -12.94
CA ASP A 36 16.51 -57.85 -11.98
C ASP A 36 15.83 -57.24 -10.75
N ASN A 37 14.88 -57.99 -10.18
CA ASN A 37 13.87 -57.53 -9.24
C ASN A 37 13.86 -58.48 -8.04
N SER A 38 14.34 -58.05 -6.87
CA SER A 38 13.91 -58.53 -5.54
C SER A 38 14.81 -57.95 -4.44
N ASP A 39 14.29 -57.05 -3.61
CA ASP A 39 14.03 -57.35 -2.20
C ASP A 39 13.52 -56.10 -1.48
N SER A 40 12.34 -56.27 -0.90
CA SER A 40 11.56 -55.29 -0.18
C SER A 40 12.03 -55.19 1.27
N GLU A 41 12.56 -54.04 1.68
CA GLU A 41 12.58 -53.64 3.09
C GLU A 41 12.07 -52.20 3.22
N ASP A 42 10.80 -52.13 3.61
CA ASP A 42 10.19 -51.18 4.54
C ASP A 42 10.83 -49.78 4.65
N LEU A 43 10.43 -48.88 3.76
CA LEU A 43 10.53 -47.43 3.99
C LEU A 43 9.12 -46.88 4.11
N GLY A 44 8.80 -46.46 5.34
CA GLY A 44 7.49 -45.97 5.75
C GLY A 44 6.88 -44.95 4.80
N GLU A 45 5.56 -45.04 4.69
CA GLU A 45 4.64 -44.16 3.97
C GLU A 45 5.17 -42.73 3.82
N ILE A 46 5.52 -42.38 2.58
CA ILE A 46 5.58 -40.99 2.16
C ILE A 46 4.16 -40.46 2.27
N VAL A 47 3.90 -39.72 3.35
CA VAL A 47 2.66 -38.94 3.48
C VAL A 47 2.67 -37.89 2.37
N GLU A 48 1.96 -38.18 1.28
CA GLU A 48 1.60 -37.20 0.26
C GLU A 48 0.79 -36.08 0.95
N HIS A 49 1.46 -34.96 1.22
CA HIS A 49 0.80 -33.78 1.72
C HIS A 49 0.14 -33.01 0.57
N PRO A 50 -1.17 -32.73 0.63
CA PRO A 50 -1.87 -32.01 -0.42
C PRO A 50 -1.38 -30.56 -0.43
N GLY A 51 -0.72 -30.17 -1.52
CA GLY A 51 -0.23 -28.80 -1.69
C GLY A 51 0.92 -28.64 -2.69
N PHE A 52 1.56 -29.73 -3.10
CA PHE A 52 2.53 -29.74 -4.19
C PHE A 52 2.11 -30.79 -5.21
N GLU A 53 1.46 -30.35 -6.29
CA GLU A 53 1.45 -31.16 -7.51
C GLU A 53 2.90 -31.28 -7.97
N SER A 54 3.44 -32.49 -7.97
CA SER A 54 4.77 -32.85 -8.49
C SER A 54 4.81 -32.86 -10.03
N GLY A 55 4.08 -31.93 -10.66
CA GLY A 55 4.26 -31.58 -12.07
C GLY A 55 5.18 -30.37 -12.14
N ALA A 56 6.05 -30.31 -13.14
CA ALA A 56 6.86 -29.12 -13.42
C ALA A 56 5.94 -27.95 -13.81
N VAL A 57 5.36 -27.28 -12.82
CA VAL A 57 4.62 -26.04 -12.98
C VAL A 57 5.60 -25.01 -13.51
N SER A 58 5.30 -24.43 -14.68
CA SER A 58 6.10 -23.37 -15.27
C SER A 58 6.27 -22.21 -14.27
N ASP A 59 7.43 -21.56 -14.25
CA ASP A 59 7.69 -20.38 -13.41
C ASP A 59 6.58 -19.32 -13.53
N GLN A 60 5.97 -19.18 -14.72
CA GLN A 60 4.84 -18.29 -14.95
C GLN A 60 3.59 -18.70 -14.16
N GLU A 61 3.28 -19.99 -14.09
CA GLU A 61 2.11 -20.50 -13.36
C GLU A 61 2.32 -20.43 -11.85
N GLN A 62 3.56 -20.63 -11.37
CA GLN A 62 3.90 -20.43 -9.96
C GLN A 62 3.80 -18.96 -9.55
N ILE A 63 4.25 -18.03 -10.40
CA ILE A 63 4.09 -16.59 -10.20
C ILE A 63 2.59 -16.22 -10.21
N LEU A 64 1.80 -16.71 -11.16
CA LEU A 64 0.36 -16.43 -11.25
C LEU A 64 -0.42 -16.93 -10.02
N ARG A 65 -0.17 -18.18 -9.58
CA ARG A 65 -0.74 -18.73 -8.33
C ARG A 65 -0.29 -17.88 -7.13
N GLY A 66 0.96 -17.47 -7.09
CA GLY A 66 1.51 -16.65 -6.02
C GLY A 66 0.92 -15.25 -5.93
N THR A 67 0.71 -14.59 -7.06
CA THR A 67 0.02 -13.29 -7.15
C THR A 67 -1.42 -13.41 -6.67
N GLY A 68 -2.13 -14.49 -7.03
CA GLY A 68 -3.48 -14.78 -6.55
C GLY A 68 -3.60 -14.80 -5.02
N TRP A 69 -2.68 -15.50 -4.34
CA TRP A 69 -2.61 -15.55 -2.87
C TRP A 69 -2.40 -14.16 -2.25
N MET A 70 -1.43 -13.40 -2.77
CA MET A 70 -1.12 -12.06 -2.25
C MET A 70 -2.29 -11.09 -2.45
N THR A 71 -2.95 -11.14 -3.61
CA THR A 71 -4.13 -10.32 -3.90
C THR A 71 -5.29 -10.67 -2.97
N ALA A 72 -5.59 -11.96 -2.78
CA ALA A 72 -6.66 -12.41 -1.89
C ALA A 72 -6.40 -11.99 -0.44
N ALA A 73 -5.19 -12.19 0.07
CA ALA A 73 -4.81 -11.76 1.42
C ALA A 73 -4.90 -10.24 1.57
N SER A 74 -4.39 -9.47 0.60
CA SER A 74 -4.45 -8.00 0.61
C SER A 74 -5.89 -7.48 0.63
N ILE A 75 -6.75 -7.99 -0.25
CA ILE A 75 -8.16 -7.58 -0.33
C ILE A 75 -8.89 -7.95 0.97
N THR A 76 -8.73 -9.19 1.44
CA THR A 76 -9.43 -9.65 2.65
C THR A 76 -8.97 -8.85 3.88
N SER A 77 -7.67 -8.59 4.01
CA SER A 77 -7.14 -7.76 5.10
C SER A 77 -7.66 -6.32 5.06
N ARG A 78 -7.87 -5.74 3.87
CA ARG A 78 -8.46 -4.40 3.71
C ARG A 78 -9.94 -4.38 4.06
N VAL A 79 -10.71 -5.39 3.63
CA VAL A 79 -12.13 -5.52 3.96
C VAL A 79 -12.30 -5.66 5.48
N LEU A 80 -11.55 -6.56 6.11
CA LEU A 80 -11.52 -6.68 7.57
C LEU A 80 -11.10 -5.36 8.24
N GLY A 81 -10.12 -4.67 7.64
CA GLY A 81 -9.66 -3.33 8.04
C GLY A 81 -10.70 -2.20 7.91
N ALA A 82 -11.77 -2.39 7.14
CA ALA A 82 -12.89 -1.45 7.06
C ALA A 82 -14.05 -1.89 7.99
N LEU A 83 -14.33 -3.19 8.04
CA LEU A 83 -15.46 -3.74 8.80
C LEU A 83 -15.30 -3.55 10.31
N TYR A 84 -14.07 -3.50 10.84
CA TYR A 84 -13.87 -3.26 12.28
C TYR A 84 -14.40 -1.89 12.74
N ILE A 85 -14.54 -0.91 11.83
CA ILE A 85 -15.01 0.44 12.15
C ILE A 85 -16.44 0.39 12.74
N ILE A 86 -17.28 -0.53 12.26
CA ILE A 86 -18.67 -0.63 12.71
C ILE A 86 -18.76 -0.99 14.20
N PRO A 87 -18.24 -2.13 14.69
CA PRO A 87 -18.25 -2.44 16.12
C PRO A 87 -17.42 -1.45 16.95
N TRP A 88 -16.32 -0.92 16.39
CA TRP A 88 -15.53 0.14 17.04
C TRP A 88 -16.38 1.37 17.40
N VAL A 89 -17.09 1.92 16.41
CA VAL A 89 -17.96 3.09 16.60
C VAL A 89 -19.09 2.77 17.59
N VAL A 90 -19.66 1.57 17.49
CA VAL A 90 -20.68 1.11 18.44
C VAL A 90 -20.11 1.07 19.86
N TRP A 91 -18.93 0.50 20.09
CA TRP A 91 -18.42 0.36 21.46
C TRP A 91 -17.96 1.67 22.08
N PHE A 92 -17.32 2.56 21.31
CA PHE A 92 -16.90 3.86 21.81
C PHE A 92 -18.06 4.85 22.01
N GLY A 93 -19.23 4.60 21.40
CA GLY A 93 -20.41 5.44 21.57
C GLY A 93 -20.11 6.89 21.19
N THR A 94 -20.41 7.85 22.07
CA THR A 94 -20.17 9.28 21.83
C THR A 94 -18.68 9.67 21.76
N PHE A 95 -17.78 8.84 22.29
CA PHE A 95 -16.33 9.11 22.33
C PHE A 95 -15.59 8.68 21.05
N TYR A 96 -16.27 8.05 20.08
CA TYR A 96 -15.58 7.46 18.93
C TYR A 96 -14.77 8.47 18.10
N ASN A 97 -15.25 9.71 17.94
CA ASN A 97 -14.48 10.74 17.24
C ASN A 97 -13.22 11.14 18.01
N GLN A 98 -13.31 11.27 19.34
CA GLN A 98 -12.15 11.56 20.18
C GLN A 98 -11.13 10.42 20.11
N ALA A 99 -11.61 9.18 20.13
CA ALA A 99 -10.81 7.98 19.97
C ALA A 99 -10.14 7.89 18.59
N ASN A 100 -10.87 8.20 17.52
CA ASN A 100 -10.36 8.21 16.15
C ASN A 100 -9.28 9.28 15.95
N ALA A 101 -9.50 10.50 16.46
CA ALA A 101 -8.48 11.54 16.43
C ALA A 101 -7.22 11.13 17.21
N LEU A 102 -7.39 10.58 18.43
CA LEU A 102 -6.26 10.13 19.23
C LEU A 102 -5.49 8.98 18.55
N PHE A 103 -6.21 8.03 17.94
CA PHE A 103 -5.61 6.95 17.16
C PHE A 103 -4.81 7.52 15.99
N SER A 104 -5.37 8.45 15.22
CA SER A 104 -4.70 9.06 14.07
C SER A 104 -3.44 9.83 14.47
N LYS A 105 -3.51 10.61 15.55
CA LYS A 105 -2.36 11.35 16.08
C LYS A 105 -1.16 10.44 16.37
N GLY A 106 -1.42 9.26 16.94
CA GLY A 106 -0.41 8.24 17.18
C GLY A 106 0.05 7.55 15.90
N TYR A 107 -0.90 7.19 15.04
CA TYR A 107 -0.65 6.41 13.83
C TYR A 107 0.18 7.18 12.79
N ASN A 108 -0.06 8.48 12.59
CA ASN A 108 0.68 9.30 11.63
C ASN A 108 2.18 9.32 11.95
N VAL A 109 2.54 9.52 13.22
CA VAL A 109 3.94 9.45 13.68
C VAL A 109 4.51 8.05 13.54
N TYR A 110 3.76 7.04 14.00
CA TYR A 110 4.14 5.64 13.90
C TYR A 110 4.42 5.20 12.47
N SER A 111 3.59 5.62 11.51
CA SER A 111 3.70 5.23 10.11
C SER A 111 5.02 5.69 9.48
N ILE A 112 5.47 6.91 9.78
CA ILE A 112 6.75 7.43 9.29
C ILE A 112 7.92 6.64 9.90
N VAL A 113 7.88 6.41 11.21
CA VAL A 113 8.93 5.62 11.89
C VAL A 113 8.96 4.19 11.35
N LEU A 114 7.80 3.57 11.16
CA LEU A 114 7.67 2.23 10.59
C LEU A 114 8.26 2.17 9.18
N MET A 115 7.95 3.16 8.34
CA MET A 115 8.48 3.24 6.98
C MET A 115 10.00 3.35 6.96
N ILE A 116 10.58 4.22 7.79
CA ILE A 116 12.04 4.32 7.94
C ILE A 116 12.63 2.99 8.43
N SER A 117 11.95 2.30 9.36
CA SER A 117 12.41 1.04 9.94
C SER A 117 12.33 -0.14 8.98
N THR A 118 11.41 -0.09 8.02
CA THR A 118 11.18 -1.14 7.01
C THR A 118 11.79 -0.80 5.65
N ALA A 119 12.47 0.36 5.55
CA ALA A 119 12.92 1.01 4.33
C ALA A 119 13.59 0.06 3.33
N GLY A 120 12.84 -0.38 2.31
CA GLY A 120 13.30 -1.14 1.14
C GLY A 120 13.99 -2.49 1.41
N ILE A 121 14.14 -2.90 2.66
CA ILE A 121 14.79 -4.14 3.07
C ILE A 121 14.13 -5.38 2.42
N PRO A 122 12.79 -5.59 2.51
CA PRO A 122 12.18 -6.81 2.00
C PRO A 122 12.25 -6.95 0.49
N ALA A 123 12.01 -5.88 -0.26
CA ALA A 123 12.03 -5.89 -1.73
C ALA A 123 13.44 -6.17 -2.26
N ALA A 124 14.45 -5.53 -1.68
CA ALA A 124 15.84 -5.74 -2.06
C ALA A 124 16.33 -7.15 -1.75
N ILE A 125 15.95 -7.69 -0.58
CA ILE A 125 16.30 -9.04 -0.18
C ILE A 125 15.61 -10.08 -1.05
N SER A 126 14.33 -9.88 -1.40
CA SER A 126 13.61 -10.73 -2.35
C SER A 126 14.35 -10.81 -3.69
N LYS A 127 14.76 -9.66 -4.25
CA LYS A 127 15.53 -9.59 -5.50
C LYS A 127 16.88 -10.29 -5.42
N LEU A 128 17.61 -10.10 -4.32
CA LEU A 128 18.94 -10.69 -4.14
C LEU A 128 18.87 -12.20 -3.94
N ILE A 129 17.91 -12.68 -3.16
CA ILE A 129 17.68 -14.11 -2.99
C ILE A 129 17.29 -14.74 -4.33
N ALA A 130 16.37 -14.13 -5.09
CA ALA A 130 16.01 -14.60 -6.42
C ALA A 130 17.22 -14.67 -7.37
N HIS A 131 18.08 -13.63 -7.36
CA HIS A 131 19.30 -13.59 -8.16
C HIS A 131 20.28 -14.74 -7.81
N TYR A 132 20.58 -14.96 -6.52
CA TYR A 132 21.50 -16.05 -6.13
C TYR A 132 20.86 -17.43 -6.29
N ASN A 133 19.54 -17.56 -6.15
CA ASN A 133 18.83 -18.80 -6.42
C ASN A 133 18.95 -19.20 -7.90
N ALA A 134 18.85 -18.22 -8.83
CA ALA A 134 19.04 -18.43 -10.26
C ALA A 134 20.46 -18.90 -10.61
N LEU A 135 21.46 -18.51 -9.80
CA LEU A 135 22.85 -18.97 -9.93
C LEU A 135 23.13 -20.30 -9.21
N ASN A 136 22.12 -20.94 -8.61
CA ASN A 136 22.27 -22.11 -7.73
C ASN A 136 23.20 -21.88 -6.52
N GLU A 137 23.25 -20.65 -6.02
CA GLU A 137 24.05 -20.19 -4.87
C GLU A 137 23.18 -19.91 -3.63
N TYR A 138 22.33 -20.87 -3.27
CA TYR A 138 21.37 -20.76 -2.17
C TYR A 138 22.02 -20.44 -0.82
N GLY A 139 23.26 -20.90 -0.59
CA GLY A 139 24.02 -20.62 0.63
C GLY A 139 24.32 -19.12 0.83
N VAL A 140 24.56 -18.38 -0.27
CA VAL A 140 24.77 -16.92 -0.23
C VAL A 140 23.46 -16.21 0.11
N GLY A 141 22.37 -16.58 -0.55
CA GLY A 141 21.03 -16.04 -0.29
C GLY A 141 20.60 -16.23 1.17
N PHE A 142 20.81 -17.42 1.74
CA PHE A 142 20.46 -17.70 3.14
C PHE A 142 21.37 -16.96 4.16
N ARG A 143 22.66 -16.78 3.84
CA ARG A 143 23.58 -15.98 4.66
C ARG A 143 23.19 -14.50 4.66
N LEU A 144 22.77 -13.98 3.51
CA LEU A 144 22.24 -12.64 3.37
C LEU A 144 20.95 -12.47 4.18
N PHE A 145 20.05 -13.45 4.13
CA PHE A 145 18.83 -13.47 4.95
C PHE A 145 19.16 -13.41 6.45
N LYS A 146 20.06 -14.26 6.96
CA LYS A 146 20.45 -14.24 8.39
C LYS A 146 21.03 -12.89 8.83
N ARG A 147 21.91 -12.30 8.02
CA ARG A 147 22.51 -10.97 8.31
C ARG A 147 21.48 -9.85 8.24
N GLY A 148 20.58 -9.88 7.26
CA GLY A 148 19.51 -8.90 7.15
C GLY A 148 18.45 -9.04 8.24
N LEU A 149 18.21 -10.24 8.77
CA LEU A 149 17.34 -10.47 9.93
C LEU A 149 17.91 -9.80 11.18
N LEU A 150 19.22 -9.96 11.42
CA LEU A 150 19.91 -9.26 12.52
C LEU A 150 19.85 -7.73 12.34
N LEU A 151 20.09 -7.23 11.13
CA LEU A 151 19.94 -5.80 10.84
C LEU A 151 18.51 -5.32 11.12
N SER A 152 17.50 -6.07 10.69
CA SER A 152 16.08 -5.73 10.87
C SER A 152 15.72 -5.68 12.36
N LEU A 153 16.26 -6.60 13.16
CA LEU A 153 16.08 -6.61 14.61
C LEU A 153 16.71 -5.38 15.28
N ILE A 154 17.94 -5.04 14.89
CA ILE A 154 18.67 -3.87 15.44
C ILE A 154 17.98 -2.56 15.04
N THR A 155 17.63 -2.41 13.75
CA THR A 155 16.95 -1.20 13.24
C THR A 155 15.57 -1.04 13.85
N GLY A 156 14.79 -2.12 13.97
CA GLY A 156 13.52 -2.11 14.69
C GLY A 156 13.69 -1.73 16.16
N LEU A 157 14.73 -2.23 16.85
CA LEU A 157 15.00 -1.89 18.25
C LEU A 157 15.34 -0.41 18.39
N VAL A 158 16.25 0.09 17.57
CA VAL A 158 16.65 1.51 17.57
C VAL A 158 15.44 2.39 17.30
N ALA A 159 14.61 2.06 16.30
CA ALA A 159 13.42 2.83 15.98
C ALA A 159 12.35 2.79 17.10
N ALA A 160 12.17 1.64 17.75
CA ALA A 160 11.27 1.50 18.90
C ALA A 160 11.73 2.34 20.10
N VAL A 161 13.04 2.34 20.39
CA VAL A 161 13.65 3.16 21.44
C VAL A 161 13.50 4.65 21.12
N LEU A 162 13.80 5.06 19.87
CA LEU A 162 13.62 6.44 19.43
C LEU A 162 12.15 6.87 19.56
N LEU A 163 11.20 6.07 19.12
CA LEU A 163 9.77 6.37 19.24
C LEU A 163 9.33 6.50 20.71
N TRP A 164 9.85 5.65 21.60
CA TRP A 164 9.57 5.72 23.03
C TRP A 164 10.01 7.06 23.62
N PHE A 165 11.24 7.48 23.36
CA PHE A 165 11.80 8.73 23.89
C PHE A 165 11.27 9.98 23.20
N MET A 166 10.88 9.90 21.92
CA MET A 166 10.26 11.01 21.19
C MET A 166 8.78 11.19 21.52
N SER A 167 8.11 10.20 22.12
CA SER A 167 6.67 10.26 22.44
C SER A 167 6.24 11.50 23.26
N PRO A 168 7.00 11.99 24.28
CA PRO A 168 6.61 13.18 25.03
C PRO A 168 6.70 14.46 24.20
N MET A 169 7.67 14.58 23.29
CA MET A 169 7.77 15.73 22.39
C MET A 169 6.53 15.87 21.51
N GLN A 170 5.93 14.74 21.08
CA GLN A 170 4.71 14.75 20.28
C GLN A 170 3.46 15.15 21.06
N SER A 171 3.45 14.97 22.38
CA SER A 171 2.38 15.54 23.21
C SER A 171 2.42 17.07 23.22
N LEU A 172 3.62 17.67 23.16
CA LEU A 172 3.78 19.13 23.12
C LEU A 172 3.33 19.72 21.78
N THR A 173 3.56 19.01 20.67
CA THR A 173 3.14 19.47 19.34
C THR A 173 1.64 19.34 19.12
N THR A 174 1.01 18.28 19.66
CA THR A 174 -0.43 18.01 19.50
C THR A 174 -1.31 18.61 20.60
N GLY A 175 -0.72 19.04 21.72
CA GLY A 175 -1.43 19.50 22.90
C GLY A 175 -2.22 18.40 23.63
N ASP A 176 -1.97 17.13 23.32
CA ASP A 176 -2.73 15.98 23.87
C ASP A 176 -1.82 14.99 24.60
N PRO A 177 -1.86 14.93 25.93
CA PRO A 177 -1.02 14.01 26.71
C PRO A 177 -1.37 12.54 26.49
N ASN A 178 -2.56 12.23 25.98
CA ASN A 178 -2.96 10.85 25.69
C ASN A 178 -2.19 10.26 24.50
N VAL A 179 -1.53 11.08 23.70
CA VAL A 179 -0.70 10.60 22.57
C VAL A 179 0.53 9.83 23.05
N ILE A 180 1.07 10.17 24.24
CA ILE A 180 2.26 9.50 24.80
C ILE A 180 2.05 7.99 24.98
N PRO A 181 1.05 7.52 25.75
CA PRO A 181 0.83 6.09 25.92
C PRO A 181 0.46 5.40 24.60
N VAL A 182 -0.20 6.09 23.66
CA VAL A 182 -0.52 5.55 22.33
C VAL A 182 0.76 5.28 21.54
N LEU A 183 1.66 6.25 21.42
CA LEU A 183 2.95 6.06 20.74
C LEU A 183 3.81 4.97 21.40
N ARG A 184 3.82 4.94 22.74
CA ARG A 184 4.55 3.91 23.50
C ARG A 184 4.00 2.51 23.26
N SER A 185 2.69 2.35 23.07
CA SER A 185 2.10 1.04 22.74
C SER A 185 2.48 0.54 21.35
N LEU A 186 2.82 1.45 20.42
CA LEU A 186 3.18 1.14 19.04
C LEU A 186 4.66 0.71 18.89
N THR A 187 5.49 0.86 19.94
CA THR A 187 6.91 0.49 19.88
C THR A 187 7.12 -1.00 19.64
N LEU A 188 6.24 -1.87 20.17
CA LEU A 188 6.29 -3.30 19.88
C LEU A 188 6.08 -3.58 18.39
N ALA A 189 5.14 -2.86 17.76
CA ALA A 189 4.93 -2.96 16.33
C ALA A 189 6.18 -2.52 15.56
N VAL A 190 6.72 -1.34 15.85
CA VAL A 190 7.93 -0.81 15.20
C VAL A 190 9.12 -1.76 15.34
N PHE A 191 9.25 -2.43 16.48
CA PHE A 191 10.31 -3.41 16.73
C PHE A 191 10.16 -4.68 15.86
N VAL A 192 8.94 -5.22 15.76
CA VAL A 192 8.69 -6.53 15.14
C VAL A 192 8.52 -6.45 13.62
N PHE A 193 7.93 -5.36 13.10
CA PHE A 193 7.58 -5.24 11.68
C PHE A 193 8.77 -5.32 10.69
N PRO A 194 9.95 -4.75 10.96
CA PRO A 194 11.12 -4.92 10.09
C PRO A 194 11.50 -6.40 9.93
N THR A 195 11.50 -7.14 11.03
CA THR A 195 11.76 -8.59 11.05
C THR A 195 10.69 -9.35 10.27
N LEU A 196 9.42 -9.04 10.49
CA LEU A 196 8.29 -9.61 9.75
C LEU A 196 8.43 -9.37 8.24
N SER A 197 8.76 -8.14 7.85
CA SER A 197 8.96 -7.75 6.47
C SER A 197 10.12 -8.52 5.84
N MET A 198 11.26 -8.62 6.54
CA MET A 198 12.44 -9.38 6.11
C MET A 198 12.13 -10.85 5.83
N MET A 199 11.36 -11.49 6.72
CA MET A 199 10.94 -12.90 6.54
C MET A 199 10.01 -13.07 5.33
N ARG A 200 9.05 -12.16 5.12
CA ARG A 200 8.21 -12.16 3.92
C ARG A 200 9.06 -12.00 2.66
N GLY A 201 10.00 -11.05 2.66
CA GLY A 201 10.92 -10.83 1.54
C GLY A 201 11.73 -12.07 1.17
N MET A 202 12.13 -12.88 2.16
CA MET A 202 12.79 -14.16 1.90
C MET A 202 11.89 -15.16 1.18
N PHE A 203 10.69 -15.44 1.71
CA PHE A 203 9.74 -16.33 1.06
C PHE A 203 9.35 -15.84 -0.34
N GLN A 204 9.14 -14.53 -0.52
CA GLN A 204 8.87 -13.91 -1.81
C GLN A 204 10.03 -14.11 -2.81
N GLY A 205 11.29 -14.02 -2.36
CA GLY A 205 12.47 -14.25 -3.20
C GLY A 205 12.67 -15.72 -3.62
N TYR A 206 12.05 -16.66 -2.91
CA TYR A 206 11.94 -18.06 -3.32
C TYR A 206 10.68 -18.36 -4.15
N HIS A 207 9.95 -17.32 -4.60
CA HIS A 207 8.65 -17.43 -5.27
C HIS A 207 7.56 -18.14 -4.43
N MET A 208 7.77 -18.28 -3.12
CA MET A 208 6.83 -18.85 -2.16
C MET A 208 5.94 -17.76 -1.57
N MET A 209 4.88 -17.40 -2.29
CA MET A 209 4.00 -16.30 -1.88
C MET A 209 2.98 -16.70 -0.80
N ALA A 210 2.60 -17.98 -0.72
CA ALA A 210 1.56 -18.46 0.21
C ALA A 210 1.91 -18.21 1.71
N PRO A 211 3.11 -18.54 2.23
CA PRO A 211 3.49 -18.22 3.60
C PRO A 211 3.36 -16.72 3.93
N SER A 212 3.76 -15.86 3.00
CA SER A 212 3.65 -14.40 3.15
C SER A 212 2.19 -13.96 3.21
N ALA A 213 1.35 -14.45 2.30
CA ALA A 213 -0.08 -14.15 2.26
C ALA A 213 -0.82 -14.62 3.54
N ILE A 214 -0.54 -15.84 4.00
CA ILE A 214 -1.12 -16.40 5.23
C ILE A 214 -0.67 -15.57 6.45
N SER A 215 0.62 -15.24 6.55
CA SER A 215 1.12 -14.41 7.65
C SER A 215 0.45 -13.03 7.69
N GLN A 216 0.15 -12.42 6.54
CA GLN A 216 -0.54 -11.14 6.43
C GLN A 216 -2.00 -11.23 6.84
N PHE A 217 -2.67 -12.33 6.49
CA PHE A 217 -4.04 -12.58 6.91
C PHE A 217 -4.12 -12.80 8.43
N VAL A 218 -3.28 -13.69 8.98
CA VAL A 218 -3.22 -13.97 10.42
C VAL A 218 -2.85 -12.73 11.24
N GLU A 219 -1.86 -11.94 10.78
CA GLU A 219 -1.51 -10.65 11.37
C GLU A 219 -2.74 -9.75 11.52
N GLN A 220 -3.53 -9.62 10.44
CA GLN A 220 -4.70 -8.75 10.42
C GLN A 220 -5.84 -9.28 11.31
N VAL A 221 -6.09 -10.59 11.30
CA VAL A 221 -7.12 -11.23 12.13
C VAL A 221 -6.81 -11.05 13.62
N VAL A 222 -5.58 -11.38 14.04
CA VAL A 222 -5.17 -11.23 15.45
C VAL A 222 -5.23 -9.78 15.89
N ARG A 223 -4.75 -8.86 15.05
CA ARG A 223 -4.82 -7.41 15.31
C ARG A 223 -6.25 -6.95 15.54
N ILE A 224 -7.19 -7.31 14.66
CA ILE A 224 -8.58 -6.88 14.77
C ILE A 224 -9.25 -7.53 15.97
N ILE A 225 -9.08 -8.84 16.19
CA ILE A 225 -9.71 -9.53 17.34
C ILE A 225 -9.25 -8.89 18.64
N TYR A 226 -7.94 -8.68 18.83
CA TYR A 226 -7.42 -8.09 20.05
C TYR A 226 -7.87 -6.63 20.24
N MET A 227 -7.76 -5.82 19.19
CA MET A 227 -8.22 -4.43 19.19
C MET A 227 -9.69 -4.35 19.60
N LEU A 228 -10.52 -5.19 19.00
CA LEU A 228 -11.95 -5.16 19.20
C LEU A 228 -12.34 -5.72 20.59
N LEU A 229 -11.75 -6.84 20.99
CA LEU A 229 -11.98 -7.44 22.30
C LEU A 229 -11.60 -6.47 23.43
N THR A 230 -10.42 -5.85 23.35
CA THR A 230 -9.97 -4.89 24.38
C THR A 230 -10.82 -3.62 24.38
N ALA A 231 -11.21 -3.10 23.22
CA ALA A 231 -12.15 -1.99 23.13
C ALA A 231 -13.50 -2.33 23.78
N PHE A 232 -14.06 -3.50 23.51
CA PHE A 232 -15.31 -3.96 24.12
C PHE A 232 -15.18 -4.10 25.64
N LEU A 233 -14.16 -4.81 26.12
CA LEU A 233 -13.97 -5.03 27.56
C LEU A 233 -13.78 -3.71 28.30
N ILE A 234 -13.01 -2.77 27.76
CA ILE A 234 -12.72 -1.49 28.42
C ILE A 234 -13.91 -0.53 28.34
N MET A 235 -14.61 -0.47 27.20
CA MET A 235 -15.68 0.51 26.98
C MET A 235 -17.07 0.04 27.43
N ARG A 236 -17.34 -1.28 27.41
CA ARG A 236 -18.67 -1.83 27.70
C ARG A 236 -18.76 -2.62 28.99
N VAL A 237 -17.68 -3.34 29.36
CA VAL A 237 -17.64 -4.12 30.62
C VAL A 237 -16.99 -3.31 31.74
N GLY A 238 -16.02 -2.47 31.43
CA GLY A 238 -15.32 -1.62 32.39
C GLY A 238 -16.20 -0.55 33.04
N THR A 239 -15.83 -0.14 34.25
CA THR A 239 -16.50 0.96 34.97
C THR A 239 -16.01 2.32 34.45
N ALA A 240 -16.92 3.28 34.27
CA ALA A 240 -16.64 4.64 33.78
C ALA A 240 -16.02 4.77 32.35
N PRO A 241 -16.78 4.48 31.28
CA PRO A 241 -16.32 4.57 29.88
C PRO A 241 -15.71 5.92 29.49
N ALA A 242 -16.21 7.01 30.08
CA ALA A 242 -15.73 8.38 29.83
C ALA A 242 -14.26 8.63 30.23
N HIS A 243 -13.75 7.89 31.20
CA HIS A 243 -12.34 7.99 31.63
C HIS A 243 -11.45 6.94 30.96
N ASN A 244 -12.04 5.88 30.42
CA ASN A 244 -11.32 4.72 29.92
C ASN A 244 -11.08 4.73 28.41
N TRP A 245 -11.79 5.57 27.64
CA TRP A 245 -11.63 5.60 26.18
C TRP A 245 -10.18 5.81 25.70
N PRO A 246 -9.30 6.61 26.34
CA PRO A 246 -7.91 6.70 25.90
C PRO A 246 -7.16 5.38 26.12
N ARG A 247 -7.44 4.68 27.23
CA ARG A 247 -6.84 3.35 27.50
C ARG A 247 -7.30 2.31 26.49
N ALA A 248 -8.57 2.36 26.06
CA ALA A 248 -9.07 1.51 24.98
C ALA A 248 -8.30 1.78 23.67
N VAL A 249 -8.03 3.04 23.33
CA VAL A 249 -7.21 3.40 22.17
C VAL A 249 -5.78 2.86 22.29
N VAL A 250 -5.15 2.98 23.47
CA VAL A 250 -3.79 2.46 23.74
C VAL A 250 -3.71 0.94 23.52
N GLN A 251 -4.67 0.17 24.03
CA GLN A 251 -4.71 -1.28 23.80
C GLN A 251 -5.00 -1.62 22.32
N SER A 252 -5.82 -0.81 21.68
CA SER A 252 -6.15 -0.94 20.27
C SER A 252 -4.96 -0.68 19.34
N THR A 253 -4.08 0.24 19.72
CA THR A 253 -2.82 0.48 19.00
C THR A 253 -1.76 -0.57 19.33
N PHE A 254 -1.71 -1.09 20.57
CA PHE A 254 -0.87 -2.23 20.95
C PHE A 254 -1.16 -3.48 20.10
N ALA A 255 -2.41 -3.65 19.68
CA ALA A 255 -2.85 -4.74 18.81
C ALA A 255 -2.02 -4.88 17.51
N ALA A 256 -1.46 -3.77 16.99
CA ALA A 256 -0.58 -3.81 15.81
C ALA A 256 0.71 -4.62 16.09
N GLY A 257 1.27 -4.51 17.29
CA GLY A 257 2.43 -5.29 17.71
C GLY A 257 2.11 -6.77 17.86
N LEU A 258 0.97 -7.11 18.48
CA LEU A 258 0.52 -8.50 18.62
C LEU A 258 0.21 -9.16 17.28
N GLY A 259 -0.43 -8.43 16.36
CA GLY A 259 -0.63 -8.90 14.99
C GLY A 259 0.71 -9.20 14.31
N ALA A 260 1.69 -8.30 14.42
CA ALA A 260 3.01 -8.52 13.83
C ALA A 260 3.72 -9.74 14.44
N VAL A 261 3.63 -9.95 15.75
CA VAL A 261 4.16 -11.14 16.43
C VAL A 261 3.50 -12.41 15.92
N ALA A 262 2.17 -12.42 15.76
CA ALA A 262 1.45 -13.57 15.17
C ALA A 262 1.88 -13.85 13.73
N GLY A 263 2.09 -12.80 12.92
CA GLY A 263 2.63 -12.92 11.57
C GLY A 263 4.03 -13.54 11.55
N VAL A 264 4.92 -13.11 12.46
CA VAL A 264 6.26 -13.70 12.61
C VAL A 264 6.16 -15.16 13.04
N ALA A 265 5.28 -15.49 13.99
CA ALA A 265 5.08 -16.86 14.46
C ALA A 265 4.69 -17.81 13.31
N VAL A 266 3.78 -17.37 12.42
CA VAL A 266 3.43 -18.11 11.19
C VAL A 266 4.65 -18.34 10.31
N LEU A 267 5.45 -17.30 10.05
CA LEU A 267 6.62 -17.45 9.19
C LEU A 267 7.75 -18.26 9.82
N VAL A 268 7.90 -18.24 11.14
CA VAL A 268 8.83 -19.11 11.87
C VAL A 268 8.37 -20.57 11.78
N TYR A 269 7.07 -20.82 11.93
CA TYR A 269 6.50 -22.15 11.74
C TYR A 269 6.73 -22.66 10.31
N GLU A 270 6.46 -21.84 9.29
CA GLU A 270 6.71 -22.20 7.89
C GLU A 270 8.22 -22.40 7.61
N MET A 271 9.10 -21.60 8.22
CA MET A 271 10.55 -21.79 8.12
C MET A 271 10.99 -23.14 8.70
N TRP A 272 10.39 -23.55 9.83
CA TRP A 272 10.64 -24.85 10.43
C TRP A 272 10.09 -25.99 9.58
N ARG A 273 8.88 -25.83 9.02
CA ARG A 273 8.24 -26.79 8.11
C ARG A 273 9.08 -27.01 6.85
N TYR A 274 9.59 -25.94 6.24
CA TYR A 274 10.42 -25.97 5.04
C TYR A 274 11.93 -26.13 5.32
N ARG A 275 12.33 -26.46 6.55
CA ARG A 275 13.76 -26.54 6.92
C ARG A 275 14.55 -27.53 6.07
N GLN A 276 13.95 -28.69 5.75
CA GLN A 276 14.61 -29.72 4.93
C GLN A 276 14.75 -29.27 3.48
N TYR A 277 13.74 -28.58 2.95
CA TYR A 277 13.81 -27.99 1.62
C TYR A 277 14.96 -26.98 1.50
N PHE A 278 15.05 -26.03 2.44
CA PHE A 278 16.14 -25.05 2.44
C PHE A 278 17.50 -25.70 2.69
N ARG A 279 17.58 -26.70 3.58
CA ARG A 279 18.82 -27.42 3.86
C ARG A 279 19.35 -28.14 2.61
N ASN A 280 18.49 -28.90 1.92
CA ASN A 280 18.87 -29.62 0.70
C ASN A 280 19.34 -28.65 -0.40
N LYS A 281 18.69 -27.49 -0.56
CA LYS A 281 19.11 -26.46 -1.52
C LYS A 281 20.46 -25.84 -1.18
N ILE A 282 20.77 -25.66 0.11
CA ILE A 282 22.05 -25.12 0.57
C ILE A 282 23.17 -26.16 0.45
N GLU A 283 22.92 -27.42 0.79
CA GLU A 283 23.90 -28.50 0.72
C GLU A 283 24.30 -28.85 -0.73
N ASN A 284 23.36 -28.70 -1.67
CA ASN A 284 23.60 -28.93 -3.12
C ASN A 284 24.09 -27.67 -3.88
N ALA A 285 24.39 -26.57 -3.18
CA ALA A 285 24.83 -25.32 -3.82
C ALA A 285 26.29 -25.38 -4.28
N LYS A 286 26.60 -24.68 -5.39
CA LYS A 286 27.95 -24.69 -6.00
C LYS A 286 29.06 -24.06 -5.14
N GLY A 287 28.68 -23.29 -4.10
CA GLY A 287 29.56 -22.96 -2.98
C GLY A 287 30.84 -22.21 -3.38
N GLY A 288 30.74 -21.16 -4.21
CA GLY A 288 31.92 -20.45 -4.73
C GLY A 288 31.98 -18.94 -4.47
N LEU A 289 30.86 -18.27 -4.16
CA LEU A 289 30.79 -16.81 -4.13
C LEU A 289 30.95 -16.21 -2.73
N ALA A 290 32.16 -15.73 -2.42
CA ALA A 290 32.44 -14.93 -1.23
C ALA A 290 32.11 -13.45 -1.47
N ILE A 291 30.84 -13.07 -1.29
CA ILE A 291 30.41 -11.68 -1.47
C ILE A 291 30.42 -10.95 -0.14
N THR A 292 31.02 -9.76 -0.13
CA THR A 292 31.03 -8.86 1.02
C THR A 292 29.62 -8.36 1.31
N THR A 293 28.90 -9.04 2.21
CA THR A 293 27.50 -8.74 2.56
C THR A 293 27.29 -7.28 2.98
N GLY A 294 28.29 -6.63 3.59
CA GLY A 294 28.22 -5.23 4.00
C GLY A 294 28.12 -4.23 2.83
N GLN A 295 28.82 -4.49 1.72
CA GLN A 295 28.76 -3.64 0.53
C GLN A 295 27.38 -3.74 -0.14
N LEU A 296 26.84 -4.97 -0.20
CA LEU A 296 25.50 -5.23 -0.71
C LEU A 296 24.43 -4.56 0.16
N LEU A 297 24.51 -4.69 1.49
CA LEU A 297 23.61 -3.97 2.40
C LEU A 297 23.68 -2.45 2.25
N LYS A 298 24.88 -1.89 2.08
CA LYS A 298 25.05 -0.44 1.88
C LYS A 298 24.37 0.03 0.59
N GLN A 299 24.50 -0.72 -0.50
CA GLN A 299 23.81 -0.42 -1.76
C GLN A 299 22.29 -0.51 -1.61
N ILE A 300 21.78 -1.53 -0.91
CA ILE A 300 20.35 -1.69 -0.62
C ILE A 300 19.81 -0.49 0.15
N ILE A 301 20.49 -0.06 1.23
CA ILE A 301 20.04 1.07 2.05
C ILE A 301 19.96 2.35 1.20
N TRP A 302 20.97 2.62 0.37
CA TRP A 302 20.97 3.79 -0.51
C TRP A 302 19.86 3.74 -1.56
N GLN A 303 19.60 2.56 -2.13
CA GLN A 303 18.49 2.36 -3.05
C GLN A 303 17.14 2.42 -2.36
N ALA A 304 17.03 2.03 -1.09
CA ALA A 304 15.79 2.00 -0.34
C ALA A 304 15.26 3.38 0.07
N ILE A 305 16.13 4.38 0.18
CA ILE A 305 15.76 5.73 0.64
C ILE A 305 14.64 6.34 -0.22
N PRO A 306 14.75 6.44 -1.56
CA PRO A 306 13.67 6.97 -2.39
C PRO A 306 12.38 6.17 -2.30
N PHE A 307 12.47 4.84 -2.31
CA PHE A 307 11.33 3.92 -2.20
C PHE A 307 10.66 3.97 -0.82
N THR A 308 11.26 4.64 0.15
CA THR A 308 10.67 4.89 1.47
C THR A 308 10.08 6.30 1.53
N ILE A 309 10.83 7.32 1.10
CA ILE A 309 10.39 8.72 1.17
C ILE A 309 9.15 8.96 0.31
N VAL A 310 9.14 8.45 -0.92
CA VAL A 310 8.09 8.75 -1.89
C VAL A 310 6.73 8.18 -1.46
N PRO A 311 6.59 6.91 -1.06
CA PRO A 311 5.33 6.42 -0.51
C PRO A 311 4.96 7.07 0.83
N SER A 312 5.93 7.69 1.54
CA SER A 312 5.67 8.39 2.80
C SER A 312 5.00 9.74 2.59
N ALA A 313 4.91 10.23 1.34
CA ALA A 313 4.40 11.56 1.03
C ALA A 313 3.06 11.85 1.73
N ILE A 314 2.10 10.92 1.63
CA ILE A 314 0.78 11.08 2.25
C ILE A 314 0.89 11.20 3.78
N ALA A 315 1.68 10.34 4.42
CA ALA A 315 1.90 10.37 5.87
C ALA A 315 2.62 11.66 6.31
N ILE A 316 3.58 12.15 5.53
CA ILE A 316 4.28 13.42 5.78
C ILE A 316 3.28 14.59 5.70
N TYR A 317 2.39 14.59 4.71
CA TYR A 317 1.35 15.61 4.57
C TYR A 317 0.38 15.59 5.77
N GLN A 318 -0.06 14.39 6.19
CA GLN A 318 -0.93 14.20 7.36
C GLN A 318 -0.25 14.63 8.66
N LEU A 319 1.04 14.37 8.83
CA LEU A 319 1.81 14.85 9.97
C LEU A 319 1.83 16.38 10.02
N PHE A 320 2.00 17.03 8.87
CA PHE A 320 1.93 18.48 8.79
C PHE A 320 0.53 19.01 9.15
N ASP A 321 -0.54 18.34 8.69
CA ASP A 321 -1.92 18.66 9.06
C ASP A 321 -2.13 18.55 10.56
N GLN A 322 -1.68 17.45 11.17
CA GLN A 322 -1.76 17.22 12.60
C GLN A 322 -1.10 18.32 13.43
N VAL A 323 0.09 18.78 13.04
CA VAL A 323 0.85 19.80 13.78
C VAL A 323 0.24 21.19 13.59
N THR A 324 -0.22 21.51 12.38
CA THR A 324 -0.65 22.88 12.05
C THR A 324 -2.13 23.13 12.35
N PHE A 325 -3.01 22.15 12.15
CA PHE A 325 -4.46 22.32 12.24
C PHE A 325 -4.89 22.88 13.59
N PHE A 326 -4.50 22.24 14.70
CA PHE A 326 -4.88 22.70 16.05
C PHE A 326 -4.33 24.10 16.36
N ARG A 327 -3.10 24.40 15.94
CA ARG A 327 -2.48 25.71 16.16
C ARG A 327 -3.22 26.82 15.41
N ILE A 328 -3.58 26.58 14.15
CA ILE A 328 -4.29 27.58 13.34
C ILE A 328 -5.73 27.74 13.84
N MET A 329 -6.43 26.64 14.12
CA MET A 329 -7.80 26.66 14.64
C MET A 329 -7.91 27.37 15.99
N HIS A 330 -6.91 27.22 16.87
CA HIS A 330 -6.85 27.95 18.14
C HIS A 330 -6.75 29.48 17.97
N VAL A 331 -6.09 29.97 16.91
CA VAL A 331 -5.91 31.40 16.68
C VAL A 331 -7.03 32.00 15.80
N THR A 332 -7.67 31.18 14.98
CA THR A 332 -8.66 31.62 13.97
C THR A 332 -10.11 31.30 14.33
N SER A 333 -10.34 30.45 15.33
CA SER A 333 -11.68 30.04 15.77
C SER A 333 -11.80 30.06 17.29
N ASN A 334 -13.01 30.29 17.80
CA ASN A 334 -13.34 30.18 19.23
C ASN A 334 -13.86 28.78 19.59
N LEU A 335 -13.50 27.76 18.80
CA LEU A 335 -13.97 26.39 19.02
C LEU A 335 -13.21 25.71 20.15
N SER A 336 -13.91 24.97 20.99
CA SER A 336 -13.28 24.17 22.04
C SER A 336 -12.38 23.09 21.44
N TYR A 337 -11.36 22.67 22.19
CA TYR A 337 -10.44 21.62 21.77
C TYR A 337 -11.18 20.32 21.38
N ALA A 338 -12.24 19.96 22.10
CA ALA A 338 -13.04 18.77 21.81
C ALA A 338 -13.73 18.83 20.43
N VAL A 339 -14.21 20.01 20.03
CA VAL A 339 -14.80 20.23 18.71
C VAL A 339 -13.71 20.19 17.63
N GLN A 340 -12.58 20.86 17.84
CA GLN A 340 -11.44 20.79 16.91
C GLN A 340 -10.96 19.34 16.73
N ASN A 341 -10.88 18.56 17.81
CA ASN A 341 -10.49 17.16 17.77
C ASN A 341 -11.51 16.29 17.01
N THR A 342 -12.81 16.62 17.10
CA THR A 342 -13.87 15.96 16.31
C THR A 342 -13.73 16.28 14.83
N LEU A 343 -13.47 17.54 14.47
CA LEU A 343 -13.23 17.97 13.09
C LEU A 343 -11.97 17.31 12.51
N TYR A 344 -10.90 17.22 13.30
CA TYR A 344 -9.70 16.49 12.94
C TYR A 344 -9.99 14.99 12.69
N ALA A 345 -10.79 14.36 13.56
CA ALA A 345 -11.22 12.97 13.36
C ALA A 345 -11.95 12.77 12.03
N TYR A 346 -12.80 13.73 11.63
CA TYR A 346 -13.56 13.64 10.39
C TYR A 346 -12.67 13.57 9.15
N PHE A 347 -11.67 14.44 9.03
CA PHE A 347 -10.84 14.48 7.82
C PHE A 347 -9.64 13.54 7.89
N ASP A 348 -8.96 13.44 9.03
CA ASP A 348 -7.68 12.73 9.13
C ASP A 348 -7.86 11.22 9.34
N PHE A 349 -8.89 10.81 10.09
CA PHE A 349 -9.19 9.40 10.33
C PHE A 349 -10.38 8.92 9.52
N ASN A 350 -11.57 9.48 9.72
CA ASN A 350 -12.82 8.91 9.23
C ASN A 350 -12.86 8.90 7.70
N ALA A 351 -12.62 10.04 7.07
CA ALA A 351 -12.60 10.14 5.61
C ALA A 351 -11.43 9.34 5.00
N ASN A 352 -10.22 9.49 5.54
CA ASN A 352 -9.03 8.80 5.04
C ASN A 352 -9.18 7.26 5.06
N LYS A 353 -9.80 6.69 6.11
CA LYS A 353 -10.04 5.24 6.19
C LYS A 353 -10.90 4.73 5.04
N ILE A 354 -11.92 5.48 4.63
CA ILE A 354 -12.82 5.10 3.55
C ILE A 354 -12.15 5.30 2.19
N ILE A 355 -11.59 6.49 1.93
CA ILE A 355 -11.03 6.80 0.61
C ILE A 355 -9.81 5.92 0.27
N MET A 356 -9.00 5.53 1.27
CA MET A 356 -7.82 4.69 1.05
C MET A 356 -8.16 3.31 0.50
N ILE A 357 -9.39 2.81 0.69
CA ILE A 357 -9.84 1.55 0.07
C ILE A 357 -9.81 1.68 -1.45
N THR A 358 -10.35 2.77 -1.99
CA THR A 358 -10.38 3.02 -3.44
C THR A 358 -9.01 3.33 -4.01
N VAL A 359 -8.27 4.23 -3.36
CA VAL A 359 -6.90 4.60 -3.77
C VAL A 359 -6.01 3.37 -3.83
N SER A 360 -6.03 2.54 -2.79
CA SER A 360 -5.18 1.36 -2.71
C SER A 360 -5.57 0.27 -3.72
N LEU A 361 -6.83 0.21 -4.15
CA LEU A 361 -7.28 -0.71 -5.20
C LEU A 361 -6.85 -0.21 -6.58
N ALA A 362 -7.14 1.05 -6.90
CA ALA A 362 -6.78 1.67 -8.17
C ALA A 362 -5.27 1.66 -8.40
N SER A 363 -4.49 2.07 -7.39
CA SER A 363 -3.02 2.07 -7.47
C SER A 363 -2.44 0.66 -7.58
N ALA A 364 -3.04 -0.35 -6.96
CA ALA A 364 -2.56 -1.74 -7.07
C ALA A 364 -2.80 -2.32 -8.48
N LEU A 365 -3.94 -2.00 -9.09
CA LEU A 365 -4.25 -2.42 -10.46
C LEU A 365 -3.40 -1.66 -11.48
N ALA A 366 -3.14 -0.37 -11.26
CA ALA A 366 -2.21 0.39 -12.09
C ALA A 366 -0.77 -0.12 -11.93
N ALA A 367 -0.37 -0.55 -10.72
CA ALA A 367 0.97 -1.04 -10.46
C ALA A 367 1.34 -2.34 -11.20
N THR A 368 0.36 -3.11 -11.69
CA THR A 368 0.66 -4.31 -12.48
C THR A 368 1.33 -4.01 -13.82
N ALA A 369 1.22 -2.75 -14.29
CA ALA A 369 1.85 -2.29 -15.53
C ALA A 369 3.34 -1.94 -15.38
N ILE A 370 3.86 -1.84 -14.15
CA ILE A 370 5.22 -1.36 -13.87
C ILE A 370 6.33 -2.31 -14.34
N PRO A 371 6.25 -3.64 -14.16
CA PRO A 371 7.32 -4.53 -14.61
C PRO A 371 7.60 -4.40 -16.12
N MET A 372 6.53 -4.31 -16.92
CA MET A 372 6.63 -4.07 -18.36
C MET A 372 7.21 -2.69 -18.70
N LEU A 373 6.88 -1.67 -17.90
CA LEU A 373 7.45 -0.33 -18.04
C LEU A 373 8.97 -0.34 -17.81
N THR A 374 9.42 -0.98 -16.73
CA THR A 374 10.85 -1.08 -16.39
C THR A 374 11.62 -1.88 -17.45
N GLU A 375 11.04 -2.94 -17.99
CA GLU A 375 11.62 -3.70 -19.11
C GLU A 375 11.76 -2.83 -20.37
N ALA A 376 10.69 -2.17 -20.82
CA ALA A 376 10.71 -1.29 -21.98
C ALA A 376 11.74 -0.15 -21.83
N HIS A 377 11.83 0.44 -20.64
CA HIS A 377 12.82 1.47 -20.31
C HIS A 377 14.25 0.92 -20.37
N THR A 378 14.49 -0.27 -19.84
CA THR A 378 15.80 -0.94 -19.87
C THR A 378 16.25 -1.24 -21.30
N LEU A 379 15.31 -1.64 -22.16
CA LEU A 379 15.53 -1.87 -23.59
C LEU A 379 15.60 -0.57 -24.41
N LYS A 380 15.48 0.61 -23.76
CA LYS A 380 15.46 1.93 -24.40
C LYS A 380 14.36 2.08 -25.47
N ASP A 381 13.27 1.34 -25.33
CA ASP A 381 12.09 1.46 -26.19
C ASP A 381 11.17 2.57 -25.66
N GLY A 382 11.43 3.80 -26.12
CA GLY A 382 10.65 4.98 -25.72
C GLY A 382 9.17 4.89 -26.11
N ALA A 383 8.85 4.29 -27.26
CA ALA A 383 7.49 4.15 -27.74
C ALA A 383 6.68 3.14 -26.90
N SER A 384 7.29 2.02 -26.52
CA SER A 384 6.67 1.07 -25.58
C SER A 384 6.54 1.67 -24.19
N THR A 385 7.55 2.40 -23.71
CA THR A 385 7.50 3.12 -22.43
C THR A 385 6.33 4.12 -22.40
N SER A 386 6.19 4.94 -23.44
CA SER A 386 5.07 5.90 -23.57
C SER A 386 3.71 5.22 -23.58
N ARG A 387 3.56 4.13 -24.35
CA ARG A 387 2.32 3.33 -24.37
C ARG A 387 1.98 2.77 -23.00
N GLN A 388 2.98 2.27 -22.27
CA GLN A 388 2.77 1.71 -20.94
C GLN A 388 2.40 2.78 -19.91
N ILE A 389 3.00 3.97 -19.99
CA ILE A 389 2.61 5.12 -19.15
C ILE A 389 1.15 5.48 -19.41
N ASN A 390 0.75 5.66 -20.67
CA ASN A 390 -0.63 5.97 -21.05
C ASN A 390 -1.61 4.92 -20.58
N PHE A 391 -1.34 3.64 -20.85
CA PHE A 391 -2.17 2.53 -20.40
C PHE A 391 -2.34 2.52 -18.88
N THR A 392 -1.27 2.77 -18.13
CA THR A 392 -1.30 2.84 -16.66
C THR A 392 -2.19 3.99 -16.17
N LEU A 393 -2.06 5.17 -16.77
CA LEU A 393 -2.87 6.35 -16.42
C LEU A 393 -4.34 6.14 -16.77
N GLU A 394 -4.64 5.54 -17.91
CA GLU A 394 -6.00 5.21 -18.34
C GLU A 394 -6.66 4.20 -17.43
N LEU A 395 -5.96 3.11 -17.12
CA LEU A 395 -6.46 2.09 -16.20
C LEU A 395 -6.70 2.67 -14.80
N PHE A 396 -5.77 3.50 -14.32
CA PHE A 396 -5.94 4.23 -13.07
C PHE A 396 -7.20 5.10 -13.12
N SER A 397 -7.35 5.95 -14.13
CA SER A 397 -8.49 6.86 -14.25
C SER A 397 -9.82 6.12 -14.43
N PHE A 398 -9.83 5.02 -15.17
CA PHE A 398 -11.00 4.16 -15.39
C PHE A 398 -11.56 3.59 -14.08
N ILE A 399 -10.70 3.35 -13.08
CA ILE A 399 -11.12 2.81 -11.78
C ILE A 399 -11.34 3.95 -10.79
N MET A 400 -10.40 4.90 -10.71
CA MET A 400 -10.33 5.87 -9.63
C MET A 400 -11.38 6.97 -9.75
N ILE A 401 -11.56 7.57 -10.94
CA ILE A 401 -12.49 8.69 -11.16
C ILE A 401 -13.94 8.29 -10.84
N PRO A 402 -14.51 7.19 -11.38
CA PRO A 402 -15.87 6.80 -11.04
C PRO A 402 -16.01 6.38 -9.58
N SER A 403 -14.98 5.77 -8.98
CA SER A 403 -15.01 5.40 -7.56
C SER A 403 -15.06 6.64 -6.67
N ALA A 404 -14.25 7.67 -6.97
CA ALA A 404 -14.22 8.93 -6.23
C ALA A 404 -15.52 9.72 -6.38
N LEU A 405 -16.04 9.87 -7.61
CA LEU A 405 -17.30 10.56 -7.85
C LEU A 405 -18.48 9.78 -7.25
N GLY A 406 -18.54 8.46 -7.43
CA GLY A 406 -19.56 7.62 -6.81
C GLY A 406 -19.57 7.75 -5.29
N MET A 407 -18.39 7.73 -4.66
CA MET A 407 -18.24 7.94 -3.21
C MET A 407 -18.70 9.33 -2.76
N ALA A 408 -18.37 10.37 -3.54
CA ALA A 408 -18.83 11.72 -3.27
C ALA A 408 -20.36 11.84 -3.36
N ALA A 409 -20.98 11.20 -4.36
CA ALA A 409 -22.43 11.22 -4.54
C ALA A 409 -23.18 10.59 -3.36
N ILE A 410 -22.66 9.49 -2.82
CA ILE A 410 -23.25 8.70 -1.72
C ILE A 410 -22.63 8.99 -0.35
N SER A 411 -21.96 10.14 -0.20
CA SER A 411 -21.16 10.45 1.00
C SER A 411 -21.95 10.38 2.31
N VAL A 412 -23.23 10.78 2.31
CA VAL A 412 -24.11 10.78 3.49
C VAL A 412 -24.46 9.37 3.98
N PRO A 413 -25.08 8.48 3.17
CA PRO A 413 -25.37 7.13 3.60
C PRO A 413 -24.09 6.32 3.84
N LEU A 414 -23.02 6.56 3.07
CA LEU A 414 -21.73 5.89 3.27
C LEU A 414 -21.08 6.26 4.61
N TYR A 415 -21.04 7.55 4.94
CA TYR A 415 -20.50 8.01 6.22
C TYR A 415 -21.33 7.45 7.38
N THR A 416 -22.65 7.49 7.26
CA THR A 416 -23.56 7.02 8.32
C THR A 416 -23.53 5.51 8.50
N PHE A 417 -23.26 4.74 7.45
CA PHE A 417 -23.07 3.30 7.58
C PHE A 417 -21.86 2.97 8.49
N PHE A 418 -20.70 3.58 8.22
CA PHE A 418 -19.48 3.34 8.98
C PHE A 418 -19.47 4.06 10.34
N TYR A 419 -19.93 5.31 10.40
CA TYR A 419 -19.88 6.19 11.57
C TYR A 419 -21.28 6.56 12.08
N HIS A 420 -21.40 7.50 13.02
CA HIS A 420 -22.71 8.09 13.33
C HIS A 420 -23.05 9.18 12.31
N TYR A 421 -24.35 9.38 12.05
CA TYR A 421 -24.80 10.45 11.15
C TYR A 421 -24.18 11.79 11.56
N SER A 422 -23.55 12.45 10.59
CA SER A 422 -22.94 13.77 10.75
C SER A 422 -22.87 14.43 9.39
N LEU A 423 -23.59 15.54 9.22
CA LEU A 423 -23.55 16.29 7.97
C LEU A 423 -22.13 16.82 7.70
N ALA A 424 -21.47 17.38 8.72
CA ALA A 424 -20.09 17.84 8.61
C ALA A 424 -19.12 16.71 8.24
N GLY A 425 -19.26 15.53 8.86
CA GLY A 425 -18.45 14.36 8.53
C GLY A 425 -18.69 13.87 7.09
N SER A 426 -19.94 13.90 6.63
CA SER A 426 -20.32 13.50 5.27
C SER A 426 -19.81 14.46 4.21
N LEU A 427 -19.88 15.78 4.45
CA LEU A 427 -19.33 16.80 3.55
C LEU A 427 -17.80 16.73 3.46
N ILE A 428 -17.14 16.43 4.58
CA ILE A 428 -15.70 16.19 4.60
C ILE A 428 -15.35 14.92 3.81
N LEU A 429 -16.12 13.84 3.96
CA LEU A 429 -15.95 12.63 3.15
C LEU A 429 -16.17 12.91 1.66
N GLU A 430 -17.17 13.71 1.30
CA GLU A 430 -17.42 14.14 -0.07
C GLU A 430 -16.21 14.86 -0.67
N PHE A 431 -15.68 15.87 0.03
CA PHE A 431 -14.48 16.59 -0.42
C PHE A 431 -13.25 15.67 -0.50
N SER A 432 -13.05 14.83 0.52
CA SER A 432 -11.96 13.85 0.57
C SER A 432 -12.05 12.81 -0.55
N SER A 433 -13.26 12.52 -1.04
CA SER A 433 -13.46 11.62 -2.17
C SER A 433 -12.83 12.20 -3.44
N TYR A 434 -12.95 13.51 -3.68
CA TYR A 434 -12.24 14.17 -4.79
C TYR A 434 -10.72 14.19 -4.58
N LEU A 435 -10.27 14.50 -3.35
CA LEU A 435 -8.86 14.47 -2.99
C LEU A 435 -8.22 13.09 -3.21
N SER A 436 -8.99 12.01 -3.02
CA SER A 436 -8.51 10.65 -3.20
C SER A 436 -7.99 10.38 -4.61
N VAL A 437 -8.53 11.04 -5.64
CA VAL A 437 -8.03 10.95 -7.02
C VAL A 437 -6.57 11.43 -7.09
N LEU A 438 -6.23 12.50 -6.38
CA LEU A 438 -4.87 13.04 -6.34
C LEU A 438 -3.92 12.15 -5.53
N PHE A 439 -4.38 11.54 -4.44
CA PHE A 439 -3.59 10.54 -3.71
C PHE A 439 -3.24 9.35 -4.59
N GLY A 440 -4.23 8.82 -5.31
CA GLY A 440 -4.03 7.73 -6.25
C GLY A 440 -3.11 8.13 -7.41
N LEU A 441 -3.35 9.30 -8.01
CA LEU A 441 -2.59 9.78 -9.15
C LEU A 441 -1.12 9.99 -8.78
N PHE A 442 -0.85 10.65 -7.65
CA PHE A 442 0.51 10.80 -7.14
C PHE A 442 1.17 9.44 -6.89
N THR A 443 0.46 8.49 -6.26
CA THR A 443 0.97 7.13 -6.01
C THR A 443 1.35 6.44 -7.32
N VAL A 444 0.48 6.47 -8.34
CA VAL A 444 0.75 5.84 -9.64
C VAL A 444 1.89 6.53 -10.36
N LEU A 445 1.84 7.85 -10.50
CA LEU A 445 2.86 8.64 -11.19
C LEU A 445 4.24 8.52 -10.55
N SER A 446 4.30 8.59 -9.23
CA SER A 446 5.55 8.42 -8.50
C SER A 446 6.12 7.01 -8.66
N THR A 447 5.26 5.99 -8.77
CA THR A 447 5.72 4.62 -9.00
C THR A 447 6.18 4.41 -10.45
N ILE A 448 5.53 5.04 -11.43
CA ILE A 448 5.99 5.09 -12.83
C ILE A 448 7.39 5.71 -12.91
N MET A 449 7.60 6.89 -12.32
CA MET A 449 8.91 7.53 -12.30
C MET A 449 9.98 6.69 -11.59
N GLN A 450 9.62 6.00 -10.51
CA GLN A 450 10.53 5.05 -9.85
C GLN A 450 10.87 3.85 -10.76
N GLY A 451 9.92 3.39 -11.57
CA GLY A 451 10.10 2.30 -12.54
C GLY A 451 11.00 2.65 -13.73
N VAL A 452 11.15 3.95 -14.05
CA VAL A 452 12.08 4.48 -15.07
C VAL A 452 13.33 5.14 -14.44
N ASP A 453 13.68 4.72 -13.22
CA ASP A 453 14.87 5.16 -12.48
C ASP A 453 14.98 6.67 -12.16
N GLN A 454 13.88 7.43 -12.26
CA GLN A 454 13.84 8.87 -11.96
C GLN A 454 13.53 9.21 -10.49
N ASN A 455 14.08 8.42 -9.57
CA ASN A 455 13.81 8.48 -8.13
C ASN A 455 14.04 9.87 -7.49
N LYS A 456 15.14 10.53 -7.86
CA LYS A 456 15.51 11.84 -7.28
C LYS A 456 14.53 12.94 -7.68
N ALA A 457 14.06 12.92 -8.92
CA ALA A 457 13.13 13.93 -9.44
C ALA A 457 11.77 13.84 -8.72
N VAL A 458 11.26 12.63 -8.48
CA VAL A 458 10.02 12.42 -7.71
C VAL A 458 10.09 13.04 -6.33
N ILE A 459 11.20 12.83 -5.61
CA ILE A 459 11.38 13.40 -4.27
C ILE A 459 11.32 14.93 -4.32
N TRP A 460 12.02 15.54 -5.28
CA TRP A 460 11.99 17.00 -5.43
C TRP A 460 10.59 17.52 -5.76
N TYR A 461 9.85 16.87 -6.66
CA TYR A 461 8.48 17.28 -7.01
C TYR A 461 7.51 17.11 -5.84
N MET A 462 7.67 16.05 -5.04
CA MET A 462 6.94 15.87 -3.78
C MET A 462 7.23 17.00 -2.79
N LEU A 463 8.50 17.37 -2.62
CA LEU A 463 8.92 18.45 -1.71
C LEU A 463 8.40 19.82 -2.16
N ILE A 464 8.40 20.11 -3.46
CA ILE A 464 7.82 21.35 -4.00
C ILE A 464 6.31 21.43 -3.67
N GLY A 465 5.56 20.34 -3.90
CA GLY A 465 4.15 20.29 -3.54
C GLY A 465 3.92 20.45 -2.03
N LEU A 466 4.79 19.88 -1.21
CA LEU A 466 4.73 20.02 0.24
C LEU A 466 4.96 21.48 0.65
N ILE A 467 5.94 22.17 0.07
CA ILE A 467 6.19 23.60 0.33
C ILE A 467 4.97 24.44 -0.06
N VAL A 468 4.35 24.16 -1.21
CA VAL A 468 3.11 24.86 -1.63
C VAL A 468 1.98 24.63 -0.62
N LYS A 469 1.77 23.39 -0.18
CA LYS A 469 0.80 23.08 0.88
C LYS A 469 1.12 23.86 2.15
N MET A 470 2.38 23.88 2.60
CA MET A 470 2.79 24.59 3.82
C MET A 470 2.46 26.08 3.74
N ALA A 471 2.70 26.71 2.58
CA ALA A 471 2.40 28.12 2.36
C ALA A 471 0.89 28.40 2.36
N LEU A 472 0.08 27.51 1.80
CA LEU A 472 -1.37 27.68 1.65
C LEU A 472 -2.18 27.19 2.86
N GLN A 473 -1.59 26.37 3.73
CA GLN A 473 -2.30 25.76 4.86
C GLN A 473 -2.94 26.80 5.78
N PHE A 474 -2.17 27.82 6.20
CA PHE A 474 -2.67 28.84 7.11
C PHE A 474 -3.92 29.57 6.58
N PRO A 475 -3.88 30.23 5.41
CA PRO A 475 -5.05 30.96 4.91
C PRO A 475 -6.23 30.03 4.62
N LEU A 476 -5.99 28.81 4.11
CA LEU A 476 -7.07 27.88 3.81
C LEU A 476 -7.74 27.33 5.08
N VAL A 477 -6.98 27.03 6.14
CA VAL A 477 -7.57 26.62 7.43
C VAL A 477 -8.33 27.80 8.08
N ALA A 478 -7.78 29.01 8.01
CA ALA A 478 -8.44 30.19 8.57
C ALA A 478 -9.83 30.41 7.95
N ILE A 479 -9.95 30.26 6.63
CA ILE A 479 -11.19 30.54 5.88
C ILE A 479 -12.13 29.32 5.84
N ALA A 480 -11.60 28.13 5.56
CA ALA A 480 -12.39 26.92 5.28
C ALA A 480 -12.36 25.87 6.41
N GLN A 481 -11.73 26.17 7.55
CA GLN A 481 -11.73 25.36 8.77
C GLN A 481 -11.27 23.90 8.45
N PRO A 482 -12.03 22.80 8.69
CA PRO A 482 -11.51 21.44 8.44
C PRO A 482 -11.35 21.09 6.96
N LEU A 483 -11.92 21.86 6.04
CA LEU A 483 -11.69 21.70 4.60
C LEU A 483 -10.36 22.35 4.17
N GLY A 484 -9.83 23.29 4.96
CA GLY A 484 -8.58 23.99 4.67
C GLY A 484 -7.37 23.06 4.47
N PRO A 485 -7.07 22.13 5.41
CA PRO A 485 -5.98 21.16 5.26
C PRO A 485 -6.16 20.28 4.02
N LEU A 486 -7.41 19.87 3.72
CA LEU A 486 -7.74 19.05 2.56
C LEU A 486 -7.52 19.82 1.25
N ALA A 487 -7.92 21.08 1.19
CA ALA A 487 -7.70 21.95 0.03
C ALA A 487 -6.19 22.22 -0.19
N ALA A 488 -5.44 22.51 0.86
CA ALA A 488 -3.98 22.68 0.78
C ALA A 488 -3.29 21.40 0.30
N THR A 489 -3.75 20.24 0.78
CA THR A 489 -3.30 18.91 0.33
C THR A 489 -3.61 18.67 -1.14
N LEU A 490 -4.83 18.98 -1.57
CA LEU A 490 -5.27 18.84 -2.96
C LEU A 490 -4.39 19.68 -3.89
N ILE A 491 -4.11 20.93 -3.53
CA ILE A 491 -3.24 21.82 -4.31
C ILE A 491 -1.80 21.30 -4.30
N GLY A 492 -1.25 20.92 -3.14
CA GLY A 492 0.11 20.40 -3.03
C GLY A 492 0.33 19.15 -3.89
N PHE A 493 -0.56 18.16 -3.81
CA PHE A 493 -0.46 16.96 -4.65
C PHE A 493 -0.76 17.24 -6.13
N THR A 494 -1.58 18.23 -6.45
CA THR A 494 -1.77 18.68 -7.84
C THR A 494 -0.46 19.22 -8.40
N VAL A 495 0.23 20.10 -7.66
CA VAL A 495 1.54 20.62 -8.06
C VAL A 495 2.55 19.49 -8.27
N SER A 496 2.68 18.58 -7.30
CA SER A 496 3.58 17.42 -7.44
C SER A 496 3.24 16.57 -8.67
N SER A 497 1.96 16.25 -8.88
CA SER A 497 1.51 15.40 -9.98
C SER A 497 1.72 16.06 -11.36
N VAL A 498 1.46 17.37 -11.47
CA VAL A 498 1.72 18.14 -12.70
C VAL A 498 3.20 18.19 -13.02
N LEU A 499 4.07 18.40 -12.03
CA LEU A 499 5.51 18.40 -12.23
C LEU A 499 6.04 17.02 -12.68
N ILE A 500 5.51 15.95 -12.09
CA ILE A 500 5.81 14.58 -12.51
C ILE A 500 5.35 14.34 -13.96
N LEU A 501 4.10 14.66 -14.30
CA LEU A 501 3.56 14.49 -15.65
C LEU A 501 4.35 15.29 -16.69
N ARG A 502 4.73 16.53 -16.37
CA ARG A 502 5.58 17.36 -17.23
C ARG A 502 6.93 16.70 -17.47
N ASN A 503 7.57 16.17 -16.44
CA ASN A 503 8.84 15.48 -16.58
C ASN A 503 8.71 14.24 -17.45
N LEU A 504 7.72 13.38 -17.19
CA LEU A 504 7.47 12.18 -17.98
C LEU A 504 7.21 12.52 -19.45
N ASN A 505 6.44 13.57 -19.72
CA ASN A 505 6.18 14.03 -21.08
C ASN A 505 7.46 14.51 -21.80
N GLN A 506 8.36 15.19 -21.08
CA GLN A 506 9.62 15.67 -21.64
C GLN A 506 10.59 14.53 -22.01
N HIS A 507 10.52 13.39 -21.32
CA HIS A 507 11.45 12.27 -21.54
C HIS A 507 10.88 11.15 -22.42
N PHE A 508 9.56 10.97 -22.42
CA PHE A 508 8.91 9.80 -23.02
C PHE A 508 7.77 10.15 -24.00
N GLU A 509 7.51 11.43 -24.27
CA GLU A 509 6.51 11.88 -25.27
C GLU A 509 5.15 11.21 -25.06
N ILE A 510 4.43 11.63 -24.02
CA ILE A 510 3.12 11.06 -23.69
C ILE A 510 2.11 11.42 -24.78
N ASP A 511 1.42 10.42 -25.35
CA ASP A 511 0.26 10.60 -26.23
C ASP A 511 -0.94 11.25 -25.51
N TRP A 512 -0.95 12.58 -25.45
CA TRP A 512 -2.02 13.36 -24.83
C TRP A 512 -3.35 13.25 -25.56
N ASP A 513 -3.36 13.12 -26.89
CA ASP A 513 -4.60 13.09 -27.66
C ASP A 513 -5.38 11.81 -27.36
N GLY A 514 -4.70 10.66 -27.36
CA GLY A 514 -5.27 9.39 -26.97
C GLY A 514 -5.73 9.39 -25.50
N LEU A 515 -4.88 9.88 -24.60
CA LEU A 515 -5.17 9.94 -23.17
C LEU A 515 -6.37 10.84 -22.87
N LEU A 516 -6.40 12.08 -23.38
CA LEU A 516 -7.47 13.04 -23.13
C LEU A 516 -8.80 12.58 -23.71
N HIS A 517 -8.81 11.96 -24.90
CA HIS A 517 -10.04 11.40 -25.47
C HIS A 517 -10.65 10.34 -24.55
N ARG A 518 -9.82 9.44 -24.00
CA ARG A 518 -10.26 8.38 -23.08
C ARG A 518 -10.66 8.94 -21.71
N LEU A 519 -9.88 9.89 -21.17
CA LEU A 519 -10.21 10.58 -19.93
C LEU A 519 -11.54 11.32 -20.03
N ASN A 520 -11.82 11.98 -21.15
CA ASN A 520 -13.09 12.67 -21.36
C ASN A 520 -14.27 11.69 -21.31
N GLN A 521 -14.16 10.52 -21.97
CA GLN A 521 -15.17 9.47 -21.88
C GLN A 521 -15.36 8.98 -20.44
N ILE A 522 -14.27 8.72 -19.72
CA ILE A 522 -14.31 8.29 -18.32
C ILE A 522 -14.99 9.35 -17.46
N ILE A 523 -14.64 10.62 -17.60
CA ILE A 523 -15.22 11.73 -16.83
C ILE A 523 -16.71 11.85 -17.12
N VAL A 524 -17.13 11.83 -18.39
CA VAL A 524 -18.55 11.89 -18.76
C VAL A 524 -19.34 10.73 -18.14
N PHE A 525 -18.86 9.48 -18.27
CA PHE A 525 -19.55 8.33 -17.67
C PHE A 525 -19.57 8.40 -16.14
N SER A 526 -18.50 8.92 -15.54
CA SER A 526 -18.41 9.10 -14.09
C SER A 526 -19.33 10.22 -13.58
N LEU A 527 -19.53 11.28 -14.36
CA LEU A 527 -20.50 12.35 -14.05
C LEU A 527 -21.94 11.84 -14.17
N VAL A 528 -22.26 11.05 -15.20
CA VAL A 528 -23.57 10.39 -15.29
C VAL A 528 -23.79 9.48 -14.07
N THR A 529 -22.77 8.72 -13.69
CA THR A 529 -22.80 7.86 -12.49
C THR A 529 -23.02 8.66 -11.22
N PHE A 530 -22.32 9.79 -11.06
CA PHE A 530 -22.50 10.73 -9.95
C PHE A 530 -23.93 11.24 -9.88
N ILE A 531 -24.50 11.69 -11.00
CA ILE A 531 -25.86 12.22 -11.07
C ILE A 531 -26.88 11.13 -10.72
N VAL A 532 -26.76 9.93 -11.31
CA VAL A 532 -27.66 8.80 -11.03
C VAL A 532 -27.61 8.41 -9.56
N ALA A 533 -26.41 8.29 -8.99
CA ALA A 533 -26.24 7.96 -7.58
C ALA A 533 -26.79 9.07 -6.67
N ARG A 534 -26.50 10.35 -6.95
CA ARG A 534 -26.97 11.47 -6.14
C ARG A 534 -28.48 11.65 -6.20
N LEU A 535 -29.09 11.44 -7.37
CA LEU A 535 -30.55 11.45 -7.52
C LEU A 535 -31.20 10.27 -6.79
N SER A 536 -30.55 9.10 -6.77
CA SER A 536 -31.06 7.95 -6.01
C SER A 536 -31.04 8.21 -4.50
N VAL A 537 -29.96 8.79 -3.97
CA VAL A 537 -29.86 9.24 -2.56
C VAL A 537 -30.95 10.24 -2.25
N TRP A 538 -31.04 11.30 -3.06
CA TRP A 538 -32.07 12.34 -2.89
C TRP A 538 -33.49 11.78 -2.91
N GLY A 539 -33.80 10.85 -3.83
CA GLY A 539 -35.11 10.22 -3.90
C GLY A 539 -35.41 9.29 -2.71
N LEU A 540 -34.41 8.58 -2.21
CA LEU A 540 -34.54 7.66 -1.08
C LEU A 540 -34.62 8.38 0.27
N ASP A 541 -33.94 9.52 0.43
CA ASP A 541 -34.03 10.38 1.62
C ASP A 541 -35.49 10.84 1.90
N HIS A 542 -36.35 10.90 0.88
CA HIS A 542 -37.77 11.22 1.04
C HIS A 542 -38.61 10.06 1.60
N VAL A 543 -38.13 8.82 1.48
CA VAL A 543 -38.85 7.59 1.87
C VAL A 543 -38.25 6.96 3.13
N VAL A 544 -36.95 7.15 3.33
CA VAL A 544 -36.13 6.44 4.31
C VAL A 544 -35.36 7.45 5.16
N ASN A 545 -35.35 7.26 6.49
CA ASN A 545 -34.56 8.11 7.38
C ASN A 545 -33.10 7.60 7.47
N THR A 546 -32.20 8.32 6.82
CA THR A 546 -30.77 8.00 6.65
C THR A 546 -29.94 8.21 7.92
N GLN A 547 -30.55 8.64 9.03
CA GLN A 547 -29.85 8.78 10.31
C GLN A 547 -29.55 7.43 10.98
N PHE A 548 -30.28 6.37 10.62
CA PHE A 548 -30.04 5.03 11.16
C PHE A 548 -29.10 4.22 10.26
N LYS A 549 -28.25 3.38 10.87
CA LYS A 549 -27.25 2.60 10.13
C LYS A 549 -27.84 1.62 9.11
N VAL A 550 -28.95 0.97 9.46
CA VAL A 550 -29.58 -0.06 8.60
C VAL A 550 -30.21 0.58 7.36
N THR A 551 -30.92 1.70 7.56
CA THR A 551 -31.53 2.45 6.48
C THR A 551 -30.48 3.08 5.56
N ALA A 552 -29.43 3.68 6.14
CA ALA A 552 -28.28 4.18 5.39
C ALA A 552 -27.58 3.07 4.58
N PHE A 553 -27.52 1.83 5.10
CA PHE A 553 -26.95 0.69 4.36
C PHE A 553 -27.83 0.28 3.18
N ILE A 554 -29.15 0.23 3.35
CA ILE A 554 -30.09 -0.10 2.27
C ILE A 554 -30.00 0.94 1.16
N GLU A 555 -30.02 2.22 1.53
CA GLU A 555 -29.86 3.33 0.58
C GLU A 555 -28.52 3.26 -0.14
N LEU A 556 -27.42 3.07 0.61
CA LEU A 556 -26.09 2.88 0.05
C LEU A 556 -26.08 1.75 -1.00
N LEU A 557 -26.67 0.59 -0.69
CA LEU A 557 -26.72 -0.55 -1.61
C LEU A 557 -27.49 -0.20 -2.88
N ILE A 558 -28.66 0.42 -2.77
CA ILE A 558 -29.48 0.80 -3.93
C ILE A 558 -28.72 1.82 -4.80
N SER A 559 -28.16 2.86 -4.19
CA SER A 559 -27.41 3.90 -4.89
C SER A 559 -26.14 3.37 -5.56
N VAL A 560 -25.43 2.44 -4.93
CA VAL A 560 -24.26 1.76 -5.51
C VAL A 560 -24.68 0.88 -6.70
N VAL A 561 -25.78 0.15 -6.60
CA VAL A 561 -26.27 -0.69 -7.71
C VAL A 561 -26.71 0.17 -8.89
N LEU A 562 -27.44 1.27 -8.65
CA LEU A 562 -27.90 2.16 -9.71
C LEU A 562 -26.73 2.92 -10.36
N GLY A 563 -25.89 3.57 -9.55
CA GLY A 563 -24.73 4.32 -10.04
C GLY A 563 -23.68 3.41 -10.69
N GLY A 564 -23.25 2.36 -9.99
CA GLY A 564 -22.28 1.39 -10.50
C GLY A 564 -22.80 0.64 -11.72
N GLY A 565 -24.10 0.31 -11.75
CA GLY A 565 -24.78 -0.26 -12.91
C GLY A 565 -24.76 0.69 -14.12
N ALA A 566 -24.99 1.98 -13.91
CA ALA A 566 -24.90 3.00 -14.97
C ALA A 566 -23.47 3.08 -15.55
N TYR A 567 -22.45 3.11 -14.69
CA TYR A 567 -21.05 3.11 -15.14
C TYR A 567 -20.70 1.83 -15.92
N ALA A 568 -21.07 0.67 -15.39
CA ALA A 568 -20.83 -0.62 -16.05
C ALA A 568 -21.53 -0.70 -17.41
N TYR A 569 -22.80 -0.26 -17.49
CA TYR A 569 -23.54 -0.23 -18.73
C TYR A 569 -22.90 0.70 -19.77
N LEU A 570 -22.58 1.94 -19.41
CA LEU A 570 -21.95 2.90 -20.32
C LEU A 570 -20.56 2.43 -20.79
N SER A 571 -19.74 1.93 -19.86
CA SER A 571 -18.40 1.44 -20.18
C SER A 571 -18.42 0.21 -21.11
N LEU A 572 -19.41 -0.68 -20.96
CA LEU A 572 -19.63 -1.80 -21.89
C LEU A 572 -20.18 -1.34 -23.24
N ARG A 573 -21.17 -0.45 -23.23
CA ARG A 573 -21.84 0.06 -24.44
C ARG A 573 -20.91 0.82 -25.36
N PHE A 574 -19.99 1.61 -24.80
CA PHE A 574 -19.01 2.38 -25.56
C PHE A 574 -17.66 1.65 -25.71
N ARG A 575 -17.60 0.36 -25.35
CA ARG A 575 -16.40 -0.51 -25.47
C ARG A 575 -15.15 0.01 -24.75
N LEU A 576 -15.35 0.90 -23.78
CA LEU A 576 -14.27 1.42 -22.94
C LEU A 576 -13.71 0.31 -22.06
N ALA A 577 -14.59 -0.52 -21.48
CA ALA A 577 -14.19 -1.64 -20.64
C ALA A 577 -13.42 -2.73 -21.41
N ASP A 578 -13.78 -2.98 -22.69
CA ASP A 578 -13.09 -3.95 -23.54
C ASP A 578 -11.62 -3.55 -23.77
N LYS A 579 -11.37 -2.24 -23.96
CA LYS A 579 -10.03 -1.71 -24.17
C LYS A 579 -9.17 -1.74 -22.90
N MET A 580 -9.78 -1.57 -21.72
CA MET A 580 -9.06 -1.50 -20.45
C MET A 580 -8.81 -2.87 -19.80
N LEU A 581 -9.74 -3.81 -19.95
CA LEU A 581 -9.72 -5.10 -19.24
C LEU A 581 -9.60 -6.32 -20.18
N GLY A 582 -9.60 -6.11 -21.50
CA GLY A 582 -9.37 -7.13 -22.51
C GLY A 582 -10.50 -8.15 -22.68
N SER A 583 -10.14 -9.33 -23.23
CA SER A 583 -11.08 -10.37 -23.71
C SER A 583 -12.00 -10.99 -22.65
N ARG A 584 -11.72 -10.80 -21.36
CA ARG A 584 -12.63 -11.23 -20.27
C ARG A 584 -13.93 -10.43 -20.27
N VAL A 585 -13.89 -9.17 -20.68
CA VAL A 585 -15.06 -8.30 -20.73
C VAL A 585 -15.91 -8.54 -21.98
N GLU A 586 -15.29 -8.96 -23.08
CA GLU A 586 -16.02 -9.33 -24.30
C GLU A 586 -17.05 -10.44 -24.06
N ARG A 587 -16.70 -11.43 -23.21
CA ARG A 587 -17.63 -12.48 -22.77
C ARG A 587 -18.79 -11.94 -21.95
N VAL A 588 -18.54 -10.96 -21.07
CA VAL A 588 -19.58 -10.32 -20.25
C VAL A 588 -20.51 -9.49 -21.15
N ARG A 589 -19.96 -8.69 -22.05
CA ARG A 589 -20.71 -7.91 -23.05
C ARG A 589 -21.60 -8.81 -23.92
N ALA A 590 -21.05 -9.92 -24.42
CA ALA A 590 -21.79 -10.89 -25.22
C ALA A 590 -22.94 -11.52 -24.42
N ARG A 591 -22.73 -11.86 -23.14
CA ARG A 591 -23.76 -12.42 -22.26
C ARG A 591 -24.91 -11.45 -21.99
N PHE A 592 -24.63 -10.15 -21.91
CA PHE A 592 -25.65 -9.10 -21.71
C PHE A 592 -26.24 -8.55 -23.02
N HIS A 593 -25.87 -9.09 -24.19
CA HIS A 593 -26.36 -8.65 -25.51
C HIS A 593 -26.15 -7.16 -25.81
N ILE A 594 -25.13 -6.54 -25.20
CA ILE A 594 -24.80 -5.13 -25.40
C ILE A 594 -23.90 -5.03 -26.64
N LYS A 595 -24.38 -4.42 -27.73
CA LYS A 595 -23.61 -4.26 -28.99
C LYS A 595 -22.49 -3.23 -28.91
#